data_AF-A0A941F225-F1
#
_entry.id   AF-A0A941F225-F1
#
_cell.length_a   1.000
_cell.length_b   1.000
_cell.length_c   1.000
_cell.angle_alpha   90.00
_cell.angle_beta   90.00
_cell.angle_gamma   90.00
#
_symmetry.space_group_name_H-M   'P 1'
#
loop_
_entity.id
_entity.type
_entity.pdbx_description
1 polymer ?
#
loop_
_entity_poly.entity_id
_entity_poly.type
_entity_poly.pdbx_seq_one_letter_code
_entity_poly.pdbx_strand_id
1 'polypeptide(L)'
;MKYIKYIATFLVAALMVSCSPEVELRDLGPDPSGEIKVDKIDGNNFNYSFEGKDAFLLNWFFDNGIHSQEQKLDVYFPFKGEYDNKLLISGGPSTVELNHKLVVENTDPAICEVPELKMLTGGCEGEGKTWVFATDRPDSNPFAGSGVGLHFFMVDPADWTVFWWNAGDPGSGGSVVSDINAEMTFDLNGGFNYTYMHDGEVKTGSFTLDLDKQTLSINGADLVGAYGTYLDNTKGGKYELKKLSDDELILFQTHGEGFCWIFKPKGHDYN
;
A
#
# COMPACT_ATOMS: atom_id res chain seq x y z
N MET A 1 60.70 -37.08 37.62
CA MET A 1 59.83 -37.66 36.58
C MET A 1 58.64 -38.50 37.08
N LYS A 2 58.49 -38.80 38.38
CA LYS A 2 57.31 -39.58 38.88
C LYS A 2 56.02 -38.75 38.99
N TYR A 3 56.10 -37.44 39.21
CA TYR A 3 54.91 -36.58 39.43
C TYR A 3 54.25 -36.05 38.15
N ILE A 4 54.97 -36.03 37.03
CA ILE A 4 54.45 -35.60 35.71
C ILE A 4 53.36 -36.55 35.21
N LYS A 5 53.48 -37.86 35.50
CA LYS A 5 52.47 -38.86 35.13
C LYS A 5 51.15 -38.64 35.87
N TYR A 6 51.20 -38.25 37.14
CA TYR A 6 49.98 -38.02 37.94
C TYR A 6 49.28 -36.71 37.57
N ILE A 7 50.03 -35.66 37.20
CA ILE A 7 49.46 -34.40 36.71
C ILE A 7 48.77 -34.59 35.35
N ALA A 8 49.38 -35.36 34.45
CA ALA A 8 48.77 -35.67 33.15
C ALA A 8 47.48 -36.48 33.30
N THR A 9 47.43 -37.46 34.22
CA THR A 9 46.21 -38.24 34.49
C THR A 9 45.11 -37.40 35.12
N PHE A 10 45.44 -36.45 36.01
CA PHE A 10 44.45 -35.56 36.62
C PHE A 10 43.88 -34.54 35.62
N LEU A 11 44.71 -34.05 34.69
CA LEU A 11 44.29 -33.12 33.64
C LEU A 11 43.34 -33.79 32.63
N VAL A 12 43.57 -35.06 32.29
CA VAL A 12 42.67 -35.84 31.40
C VAL A 12 41.35 -36.18 32.09
N ALA A 13 41.34 -36.45 33.40
CA ALA A 13 40.12 -36.70 34.16
C ALA A 13 39.26 -35.42 34.33
N ALA A 14 39.90 -34.25 34.48
CA ALA A 14 39.21 -32.97 34.57
C ALA A 14 38.57 -32.52 33.25
N LEU A 15 39.09 -32.97 32.10
CA LEU A 15 38.52 -32.68 30.76
C LEU A 15 37.28 -33.51 30.41
N MET A 16 36.95 -34.55 31.20
CA MET A 16 35.74 -35.36 31.00
C MET A 16 34.53 -34.92 31.85
N VAL A 17 34.67 -33.83 32.62
CA VAL A 17 33.51 -33.09 33.15
C VAL A 17 33.09 -32.08 32.09
N SER A 18 32.74 -32.56 30.89
CA SER A 18 32.00 -31.70 29.97
C SER A 18 30.61 -31.58 30.56
N CYS A 19 30.23 -30.34 30.91
CA CYS A 19 28.87 -29.99 31.26
C CYS A 19 27.94 -30.69 30.26
N SER A 20 27.13 -31.66 30.72
CA SER A 20 26.05 -32.14 29.87
C SER A 20 25.23 -30.90 29.54
N PRO A 21 25.02 -30.55 28.25
CA PRO A 21 24.15 -29.43 27.93
C PRO A 21 22.79 -29.78 28.52
N GLU A 22 22.45 -29.16 29.64
CA GLU A 22 21.12 -29.18 30.20
C GLU A 22 20.31 -28.32 29.25
N VAL A 23 19.86 -28.96 28.15
CA VAL A 23 18.84 -28.39 27.30
C VAL A 23 17.59 -28.47 28.16
N GLU A 24 17.37 -27.46 28.99
CA GLU A 24 16.03 -27.18 29.48
C GLU A 24 15.20 -26.94 28.22
N LEU A 25 14.51 -27.99 27.76
CA LEU A 25 13.39 -27.86 26.85
C LEU A 25 12.38 -27.02 27.62
N ARG A 26 12.49 -25.70 27.43
CA ARG A 26 11.57 -24.74 28.00
C ARG A 26 10.21 -25.15 27.50
N ASP A 27 9.35 -25.58 28.42
CA ASP A 27 7.96 -25.87 28.10
C ASP A 27 7.35 -24.57 27.57
N LEU A 28 7.06 -24.56 26.26
CA LEU A 28 6.51 -23.39 25.60
C LEU A 28 5.04 -23.20 25.97
N GLY A 29 4.43 -24.14 26.69
CA GLY A 29 3.01 -24.15 26.99
C GLY A 29 2.19 -24.83 25.88
N PRO A 30 0.87 -24.88 26.03
CA PRO A 30 -0.02 -25.50 25.05
C PRO A 30 -0.15 -24.68 23.77
N ASP A 31 -0.66 -25.32 22.71
CA ASP A 31 -1.05 -24.66 21.47
C ASP A 31 -2.25 -23.71 21.70
N PRO A 32 -2.30 -22.57 20.97
CA PRO A 32 -3.40 -21.64 21.07
C PRO A 32 -4.67 -22.26 20.47
N SER A 33 -5.82 -21.88 21.01
CA SER A 33 -7.11 -22.31 20.47
C SER A 33 -8.18 -21.26 20.75
N GLY A 34 -9.16 -21.18 19.87
CA GLY A 34 -10.25 -20.22 19.99
C GLY A 34 -11.02 -20.08 18.69
N GLU A 35 -11.83 -19.03 18.63
CA GLU A 35 -12.67 -18.71 17.48
C GLU A 35 -12.75 -17.21 17.24
N ILE A 36 -13.11 -16.84 16.01
CA ILE A 36 -13.41 -15.46 15.63
C ILE A 36 -14.87 -15.18 16.01
N LYS A 37 -15.09 -14.07 16.72
CA LYS A 37 -16.41 -13.50 16.97
C LYS A 37 -16.60 -12.26 16.12
N VAL A 38 -17.77 -12.17 15.48
CA VAL A 38 -18.14 -11.05 14.62
C VAL A 38 -19.52 -10.56 15.01
N ASP A 39 -19.59 -9.31 15.45
CA ASP A 39 -20.83 -8.62 15.79
C ASP A 39 -21.06 -7.48 14.79
N LYS A 40 -22.24 -7.43 14.17
CA LYS A 40 -22.61 -6.29 13.34
C LYS A 40 -22.95 -5.09 14.22
N ILE A 41 -22.24 -3.97 14.03
CA ILE A 41 -22.46 -2.73 14.80
C ILE A 41 -23.63 -1.97 14.15
N ASP A 42 -23.43 -1.55 12.91
CA ASP A 42 -24.40 -0.90 12.06
C ASP A 42 -24.01 -1.11 10.59
N GLY A 43 -24.95 -0.88 9.66
CA GLY A 43 -24.68 -0.81 8.21
C GLY A 43 -23.64 -1.82 7.69
N ASN A 44 -22.44 -1.30 7.43
CA ASN A 44 -21.30 -2.00 6.85
C ASN A 44 -20.09 -2.07 7.84
N ASN A 45 -20.32 -1.78 9.13
CA ASN A 45 -19.35 -1.85 10.20
C ASN A 45 -19.54 -3.10 11.07
N PHE A 46 -18.44 -3.80 11.33
CA PHE A 46 -18.44 -5.05 12.06
C PHE A 46 -17.35 -5.03 13.12
N ASN A 47 -17.69 -5.43 14.34
CA ASN A 47 -16.71 -5.66 15.37
C ASN A 47 -16.17 -7.08 15.24
N TYR A 48 -14.86 -7.20 15.07
CA TYR A 48 -14.14 -8.47 15.14
C TYR A 48 -13.46 -8.60 16.49
N SER A 49 -13.53 -9.79 17.08
CA SER A 49 -12.77 -10.14 18.28
C SER A 49 -12.36 -11.60 18.27
N PHE A 50 -11.33 -11.91 19.05
CA PHE A 50 -10.89 -13.28 19.30
C PHE A 50 -11.37 -13.73 20.69
N GLU A 51 -11.99 -14.90 20.75
CA GLU A 51 -12.30 -15.57 22.01
C GLU A 51 -11.55 -16.91 22.07
N GLY A 52 -10.65 -17.05 23.02
CA GLY A 52 -9.83 -18.24 23.13
C GLY A 52 -8.85 -18.20 24.29
N LYS A 53 -7.89 -19.13 24.27
CA LYS A 53 -6.89 -19.33 25.31
C LYS A 53 -5.52 -19.57 24.71
N ASP A 54 -4.50 -19.33 25.52
CA ASP A 54 -3.10 -19.65 25.25
C ASP A 54 -2.48 -18.92 24.04
N ALA A 55 -3.20 -17.95 23.46
CA ALA A 55 -2.70 -17.05 22.42
C ALA A 55 -2.09 -15.78 23.04
N PHE A 56 -0.88 -15.42 22.61
CA PHE A 56 -0.22 -14.17 23.03
C PHE A 56 -0.08 -13.15 21.88
N LEU A 57 -0.20 -13.58 20.63
CA LEU A 57 -0.14 -12.71 19.46
C LEU A 57 -1.27 -13.05 18.50
N LEU A 58 -1.93 -12.00 18.00
CA LEU A 58 -2.98 -12.06 17.00
C LEU A 58 -2.50 -11.28 15.77
N ASN A 59 -2.72 -11.82 14.57
CA ASN A 59 -2.51 -11.09 13.32
C ASN A 59 -3.75 -11.28 12.43
N TRP A 60 -4.55 -10.23 12.33
CA TRP A 60 -5.71 -10.16 11.45
C TRP A 60 -5.29 -9.78 10.03
N PHE A 61 -5.94 -10.41 9.07
CA PHE A 61 -5.83 -10.16 7.63
C PHE A 61 -7.24 -10.11 7.07
N PHE A 62 -7.71 -8.91 6.77
CA PHE A 62 -9.01 -8.69 6.16
C PHE A 62 -8.85 -8.60 4.65
N ASP A 63 -9.82 -9.13 3.92
CA ASP A 63 -9.77 -9.16 2.46
C ASP A 63 -9.88 -7.76 1.81
N ASN A 64 -10.35 -6.77 2.59
CA ASN A 64 -10.30 -5.35 2.23
C ASN A 64 -8.91 -4.70 2.44
N GLY A 65 -7.88 -5.47 2.78
CA GLY A 65 -6.50 -5.01 2.95
C GLY A 65 -6.15 -4.49 4.35
N ILE A 66 -7.07 -4.53 5.32
CA ILE A 66 -6.78 -4.14 6.70
C ILE A 66 -5.95 -5.24 7.38
N HIS A 67 -4.91 -4.83 8.11
CA HIS A 67 -4.10 -5.68 8.96
C HIS A 67 -4.06 -5.11 10.38
N SER A 68 -4.19 -5.97 11.40
CA SER A 68 -4.21 -5.54 12.80
C SER A 68 -3.68 -6.62 13.74
N GLN A 69 -3.19 -6.20 14.91
CA GLN A 69 -2.80 -7.09 16.01
C GLN A 69 -3.68 -6.91 17.25
N GLU A 70 -4.77 -6.16 17.13
CA GLU A 70 -5.68 -5.87 18.24
C GLU A 70 -6.52 -7.10 18.65
N GLN A 71 -6.85 -7.16 19.93
CA GLN A 71 -7.75 -8.20 20.49
C GLN A 71 -9.20 -8.04 20.01
N LYS A 72 -9.61 -6.78 19.80
CA LYS A 72 -10.93 -6.38 19.34
C LYS A 72 -10.77 -5.16 18.46
N LEU A 73 -11.39 -5.15 17.29
CA LEU A 73 -11.36 -4.00 16.38
C LEU A 73 -12.65 -3.86 15.59
N ASP A 74 -12.94 -2.65 15.15
CA ASP A 74 -14.05 -2.36 14.25
C ASP A 74 -13.52 -2.29 12.81
N VAL A 75 -14.22 -2.95 11.90
CA VAL A 75 -13.83 -3.08 10.49
C VAL A 75 -14.99 -2.69 9.60
N TYR A 76 -14.71 -1.79 8.67
CA TYR A 76 -15.68 -1.28 7.71
C TYR A 76 -15.50 -1.94 6.34
N PHE A 77 -16.59 -2.47 5.80
CA PHE A 77 -16.62 -3.12 4.48
C PHE A 77 -17.59 -2.37 3.55
N PRO A 78 -17.14 -1.34 2.82
CA PRO A 78 -18.03 -0.43 2.10
C PRO A 78 -18.82 -1.09 0.98
N PHE A 79 -18.33 -2.18 0.39
CA PHE A 79 -18.93 -2.77 -0.80
C PHE A 79 -19.72 -4.03 -0.48
N LYS A 80 -20.76 -4.28 -1.28
CA LYS A 80 -21.40 -5.59 -1.33
C LYS A 80 -20.38 -6.66 -1.76
N GLY A 81 -20.34 -7.78 -1.06
CA GLY A 81 -19.47 -8.89 -1.43
C GLY A 81 -19.37 -9.98 -0.37
N GLU A 82 -18.65 -11.04 -0.72
CA GLU A 82 -18.15 -12.01 0.24
C GLU A 82 -16.69 -11.67 0.56
N TYR A 83 -16.33 -11.71 1.84
CA TYR A 83 -14.99 -11.40 2.33
C TYR A 83 -14.46 -12.59 3.14
N ASP A 84 -13.34 -13.16 2.70
CA ASP A 84 -12.65 -14.25 3.38
C ASP A 84 -11.59 -13.68 4.33
N ASN A 85 -11.98 -13.44 5.57
CA ASN A 85 -11.12 -12.83 6.58
C ASN A 85 -10.37 -13.90 7.36
N LYS A 86 -9.12 -13.60 7.72
CA LYS A 86 -8.22 -14.52 8.39
C LYS A 86 -7.65 -13.93 9.67
N LEU A 87 -7.47 -14.80 10.66
CA LEU A 87 -6.72 -14.52 11.88
C LEU A 87 -5.65 -15.60 12.07
N LEU A 88 -4.39 -15.17 12.21
CA LEU A 88 -3.32 -16.03 12.72
C LEU A 88 -3.17 -15.79 14.22
N ILE A 89 -3.34 -16.85 15.01
CA ILE A 89 -3.10 -16.83 16.46
C ILE A 89 -1.81 -17.58 16.78
N SER A 90 -0.90 -16.95 17.51
CA SER A 90 0.35 -17.58 17.95
C SER A 90 0.33 -17.78 19.47
N GLY A 91 0.76 -18.96 19.89
CA GLY A 91 0.72 -19.45 21.27
C GLY A 91 1.61 -20.66 21.42
N GLY A 92 2.20 -20.85 22.59
CA GLY A 92 3.16 -21.92 22.86
C GLY A 92 4.11 -22.24 21.69
N PRO A 93 4.17 -23.49 21.20
CA PRO A 93 5.07 -23.87 20.12
C PRO A 93 4.49 -23.65 18.71
N SER A 94 3.27 -23.13 18.55
CA SER A 94 2.57 -23.15 17.26
C SER A 94 1.88 -21.83 16.88
N THR A 95 1.43 -21.79 15.63
CA THR A 95 0.54 -20.76 15.09
C THR A 95 -0.60 -21.45 14.39
N VAL A 96 -1.82 -21.04 14.72
CA VAL A 96 -3.06 -21.60 14.18
C VAL A 96 -3.73 -20.55 13.32
N GLU A 97 -4.25 -20.96 12.17
CA GLU A 97 -5.03 -20.10 11.27
C GLU A 97 -6.53 -20.34 11.49
N LEU A 98 -7.26 -19.25 11.69
CA LEU A 98 -8.72 -19.21 11.75
C LEU A 98 -9.24 -18.40 10.56
N ASN A 99 -10.29 -18.89 9.91
CA ASN A 99 -10.92 -18.24 8.75
C ASN A 99 -12.37 -17.91 9.07
N HIS A 100 -12.84 -16.75 8.60
CA HIS A 100 -14.22 -16.30 8.75
C HIS A 100 -14.71 -15.63 7.45
N LYS A 101 -15.73 -16.24 6.85
CA LYS A 101 -16.44 -15.68 5.70
C LYS A 101 -17.52 -14.71 6.17
N LEU A 102 -17.37 -13.44 5.80
CA LEU A 102 -18.37 -12.39 5.99
C LEU A 102 -19.13 -12.16 4.68
N VAL A 103 -20.45 -11.99 4.74
CA VAL A 103 -21.27 -11.56 3.60
C VAL A 103 -21.83 -10.17 3.88
N VAL A 104 -21.50 -9.22 3.02
CA VAL A 104 -22.06 -7.87 3.02
C VAL A 104 -23.07 -7.78 1.90
N GLU A 105 -24.34 -7.65 2.26
CA GLU A 105 -25.46 -7.73 1.31
C GLU A 105 -25.61 -6.50 0.41
N ASN A 106 -25.22 -5.33 0.90
CA ASN A 106 -25.39 -4.05 0.22
C ASN A 106 -24.14 -3.17 0.36
N THR A 107 -23.79 -2.46 -0.72
CA THR A 107 -22.81 -1.38 -0.69
C THR A 107 -23.35 -0.23 0.15
N ASP A 108 -22.54 0.34 1.02
CA ASP A 108 -22.89 1.54 1.77
C ASP A 108 -22.99 2.72 0.79
N PRO A 109 -24.16 3.35 0.61
CA PRO A 109 -24.28 4.49 -0.31
C PRO A 109 -23.41 5.69 0.11
N ALA A 110 -23.02 5.81 1.38
CA ALA A 110 -22.19 6.90 1.86
C ALA A 110 -20.79 6.88 1.23
N ILE A 111 -20.26 5.71 0.84
CA ILE A 111 -18.93 5.64 0.19
C ILE A 111 -18.90 6.41 -1.14
N CYS A 112 -20.05 6.49 -1.82
CA CYS A 112 -20.22 7.17 -3.10
C CYS A 112 -20.27 8.70 -2.97
N GLU A 113 -20.53 9.19 -1.76
CA GLU A 113 -20.68 10.62 -1.45
C GLU A 113 -19.48 11.21 -0.71
N VAL A 114 -18.43 10.42 -0.43
CA VAL A 114 -17.16 10.96 0.08
C VAL A 114 -16.57 11.90 -0.98
N PRO A 115 -16.45 13.21 -0.72
CA PRO A 115 -16.13 14.19 -1.75
C PRO A 115 -14.84 13.89 -2.51
N GLU A 116 -13.78 13.50 -1.80
CA GLU A 116 -12.47 13.21 -2.38
C GLU A 116 -12.49 11.93 -3.21
N LEU A 117 -13.19 10.88 -2.76
CA LEU A 117 -13.38 9.69 -3.59
C LEU A 117 -14.18 10.04 -4.85
N LYS A 118 -15.24 10.84 -4.73
CA LYS A 118 -16.03 11.28 -5.89
C LYS A 118 -15.20 12.13 -6.86
N MET A 119 -14.32 13.00 -6.35
CA MET A 119 -13.35 13.73 -7.17
C MET A 119 -12.41 12.77 -7.89
N LEU A 120 -11.88 11.75 -7.22
CA LEU A 120 -10.93 10.81 -7.81
C LEU A 120 -11.57 9.83 -8.80
N THR A 121 -12.77 9.32 -8.49
CA THR A 121 -13.39 8.17 -9.18
C THR A 121 -14.62 8.53 -9.99
N GLY A 122 -15.19 9.73 -9.83
CA GLY A 122 -16.52 10.07 -10.36
C GLY A 122 -17.69 9.53 -9.52
N GLY A 123 -17.42 8.90 -8.38
CA GLY A 123 -18.41 8.27 -7.51
C GLY A 123 -18.62 6.79 -7.83
N CYS A 124 -19.80 6.26 -7.47
CA CYS A 124 -20.18 4.87 -7.73
C CYS A 124 -21.02 4.68 -9.00
N GLU A 125 -21.37 5.77 -9.69
CA GLU A 125 -22.12 5.70 -10.94
C GLU A 125 -21.16 5.74 -12.13
N GLY A 126 -21.39 4.86 -13.12
CA GLY A 126 -20.62 4.83 -14.36
C GLY A 126 -19.36 3.96 -14.31
N GLU A 127 -18.44 4.22 -15.24
CA GLU A 127 -17.24 3.40 -15.47
C GLU A 127 -16.01 3.88 -14.67
N GLY A 128 -16.18 4.87 -13.80
CA GLY A 128 -15.10 5.54 -13.09
C GLY A 128 -14.66 6.85 -13.74
N LYS A 129 -13.57 7.42 -13.22
CA LYS A 129 -12.95 8.63 -13.76
C LYS A 129 -11.54 8.32 -14.24
N THR A 130 -11.31 8.61 -15.52
CA THR A 130 -10.02 8.45 -16.18
C THR A 130 -9.23 9.75 -16.10
N TRP A 131 -7.97 9.62 -15.70
CA TRP A 131 -6.98 10.68 -15.65
C TRP A 131 -5.88 10.44 -16.67
N VAL A 132 -5.35 11.54 -17.21
CA VAL A 132 -4.25 11.57 -18.18
C VAL A 132 -3.30 12.70 -17.79
N PHE A 133 -2.07 12.67 -18.28
CA PHE A 133 -1.14 13.78 -18.05
C PHE A 133 -1.74 15.12 -18.48
N ALA A 134 -1.52 16.15 -17.66
CA ALA A 134 -1.96 17.52 -17.92
C ALA A 134 -1.00 18.24 -18.87
N THR A 135 -0.80 17.72 -20.08
CA THR A 135 0.20 18.20 -21.05
C THR A 135 -0.11 19.56 -21.66
N ASP A 136 -1.38 19.98 -21.61
CA ASP A 136 -1.93 21.24 -22.11
C ASP A 136 -2.15 22.28 -20.99
N ARG A 137 -1.77 21.97 -19.75
CA ARG A 137 -1.88 22.91 -18.64
C ARG A 137 -1.01 24.15 -18.94
N PRO A 138 -1.58 25.36 -18.95
CA PRO A 138 -0.81 26.58 -19.10
C PRO A 138 0.08 26.74 -17.87
N ASP A 139 1.39 26.70 -18.09
CA ASP A 139 2.35 26.89 -17.03
C ASP A 139 2.75 28.36 -16.89
N SER A 140 2.93 28.78 -15.64
CA SER A 140 3.55 30.07 -15.33
C SER A 140 5.08 29.95 -15.20
N ASN A 141 5.66 28.78 -15.51
CA ASN A 141 7.07 28.52 -15.30
C ASN A 141 7.90 28.96 -16.52
N PRO A 142 8.77 29.98 -16.40
CA PRO A 142 9.64 30.44 -17.49
C PRO A 142 10.69 29.41 -17.93
N PHE A 143 10.85 28.30 -17.19
CA PHE A 143 11.77 27.19 -17.49
C PHE A 143 11.08 26.00 -18.19
N ALA A 144 9.80 26.13 -18.58
CA ALA A 144 9.12 25.18 -19.46
C ALA A 144 9.68 25.29 -20.90
N GLY A 145 10.92 24.82 -21.04
CA GLY A 145 11.75 25.00 -22.22
C GLY A 145 11.40 24.08 -23.38
N SER A 146 10.16 24.09 -23.87
CA SER A 146 9.80 23.53 -25.20
C SER A 146 8.34 23.72 -25.62
N GLY A 147 7.49 24.31 -24.76
CA GLY A 147 6.04 24.34 -24.99
C GLY A 147 5.32 23.05 -24.60
N VAL A 148 5.99 22.11 -23.93
CA VAL A 148 5.37 20.99 -23.23
C VAL A 148 5.12 21.41 -21.78
N GLY A 149 3.86 21.45 -21.34
CA GLY A 149 3.48 21.89 -19.99
C GLY A 149 4.09 21.02 -18.88
N LEU A 150 4.16 21.55 -17.66
CA LEU A 150 4.67 20.85 -16.46
C LEU A 150 3.74 19.71 -16.00
N HIS A 151 3.79 18.58 -16.70
CA HIS A 151 3.01 17.37 -16.37
C HIS A 151 3.84 16.32 -15.59
N PHE A 152 5.17 16.32 -15.77
CA PHE A 152 6.09 15.46 -15.04
C PHE A 152 7.43 16.17 -14.81
N PHE A 153 7.80 16.41 -13.55
CA PHE A 153 8.98 17.20 -13.22
C PHE A 153 9.60 16.83 -11.87
N MET A 154 10.81 17.31 -11.66
CA MET A 154 11.57 17.14 -10.43
C MET A 154 11.60 18.42 -9.61
N VAL A 155 11.61 18.22 -8.30
CA VAL A 155 11.54 19.25 -7.27
C VAL A 155 12.51 18.94 -6.13
N ASP A 156 12.74 19.89 -5.24
CA ASP A 156 13.45 19.63 -3.99
C ASP A 156 12.71 18.51 -3.20
N PRO A 157 13.38 17.42 -2.81
CA PRO A 157 12.76 16.36 -2.01
C PRO A 157 12.15 16.84 -0.69
N ALA A 158 12.67 17.94 -0.13
CA ALA A 158 12.18 18.54 1.10
C ALA A 158 11.07 19.60 0.88
N ASP A 159 10.94 20.12 -0.34
CA ASP A 159 9.93 21.11 -0.70
C ASP A 159 9.46 20.91 -2.15
N TRP A 160 8.29 20.27 -2.30
CA TRP A 160 7.71 19.96 -3.60
C TRP A 160 7.36 21.19 -4.46
N THR A 161 7.39 22.40 -3.88
CA THR A 161 7.12 23.64 -4.61
C THR A 161 8.36 24.23 -5.26
N VAL A 162 9.56 23.77 -4.87
CA VAL A 162 10.84 24.24 -5.41
C VAL A 162 11.19 23.41 -6.63
N PHE A 163 10.88 23.95 -7.82
CA PHE A 163 11.20 23.33 -9.10
C PHE A 163 12.71 23.18 -9.31
N TRP A 164 13.12 22.00 -9.77
CA TRP A 164 14.49 21.69 -10.19
C TRP A 164 14.56 21.54 -11.72
N TRP A 165 13.81 20.61 -12.32
CA TRP A 165 13.95 20.23 -13.73
C TRP A 165 12.68 19.64 -14.32
N ASN A 166 12.42 19.92 -15.60
CA ASN A 166 11.26 19.43 -16.32
C ASN A 166 11.55 18.05 -16.94
N ALA A 167 11.48 17.01 -16.13
CA ALA A 167 11.83 15.64 -16.54
C ALA A 167 11.04 15.14 -17.78
N GLY A 168 9.79 15.59 -17.96
CA GLY A 168 8.96 15.26 -19.12
C GLY A 168 9.25 16.06 -20.39
N ASP A 169 10.17 17.02 -20.36
CA ASP A 169 10.49 17.90 -21.47
C ASP A 169 11.84 17.57 -22.13
N PRO A 170 11.85 17.06 -23.38
CA PRO A 170 13.08 16.80 -24.14
C PRO A 170 13.95 18.04 -24.37
N GLY A 171 13.35 19.23 -24.48
CA GLY A 171 14.07 20.49 -24.68
C GLY A 171 14.89 20.90 -23.46
N SER A 172 14.52 20.42 -22.28
CA SER A 172 15.27 20.60 -21.04
C SER A 172 16.33 19.51 -20.79
N GLY A 173 16.55 18.60 -21.76
CA GLY A 173 17.37 17.39 -21.60
C GLY A 173 16.63 16.25 -20.90
N GLY A 174 15.33 16.42 -20.63
CA GLY A 174 14.42 15.37 -20.17
C GLY A 174 14.16 14.31 -21.23
N SER A 175 13.29 13.37 -20.91
CA SER A 175 12.81 12.37 -21.86
C SER A 175 11.30 12.38 -21.85
N VAL A 176 10.68 12.33 -23.03
CA VAL A 176 9.25 12.03 -23.09
C VAL A 176 9.08 10.68 -22.43
N VAL A 177 8.32 10.64 -21.33
CA VAL A 177 7.94 9.38 -20.69
C VAL A 177 7.24 8.51 -21.73
N SER A 178 7.64 7.25 -21.85
CA SER A 178 7.18 6.39 -22.94
C SER A 178 5.66 6.21 -22.94
N ASP A 179 5.05 6.35 -21.77
CA ASP A 179 3.63 6.23 -21.49
C ASP A 179 2.94 7.60 -21.32
N ILE A 180 3.43 8.64 -21.99
CA ILE A 180 2.84 10.00 -21.95
C ILE A 180 1.34 10.03 -22.32
N ASN A 181 0.90 9.10 -23.17
CA ASN A 181 -0.48 8.96 -23.62
C ASN A 181 -1.25 7.89 -22.83
N ALA A 182 -0.67 7.35 -21.76
CA ALA A 182 -1.35 6.36 -20.93
C ALA A 182 -2.47 6.98 -20.12
N GLU A 183 -3.39 6.11 -19.72
CA GLU A 183 -4.60 6.45 -19.01
C GLU A 183 -4.65 5.71 -17.68
N MET A 184 -5.11 6.39 -16.64
CA MET A 184 -5.33 5.80 -15.33
C MET A 184 -6.78 6.01 -14.90
N THR A 185 -7.52 4.93 -14.67
CA THR A 185 -8.93 4.99 -14.28
C THR A 185 -9.10 4.51 -12.85
N PHE A 186 -9.78 5.31 -12.03
CA PHE A 186 -10.21 4.93 -10.69
C PHE A 186 -11.71 4.78 -10.66
N ASP A 187 -12.20 3.72 -10.04
CA ASP A 187 -13.64 3.47 -9.90
C ASP A 187 -13.98 2.81 -8.56
N LEU A 188 -15.26 2.86 -8.19
CA LEU A 188 -15.82 2.27 -6.97
C LEU A 188 -16.74 1.07 -7.27
N ASN A 189 -16.58 0.43 -8.44
CA ASN A 189 -17.46 -0.65 -8.88
C ASN A 189 -17.13 -1.96 -8.15
N GLY A 190 -17.73 -2.13 -6.98
CA GLY A 190 -17.56 -3.31 -6.13
C GLY A 190 -16.23 -3.36 -5.37
N GLY A 191 -15.41 -2.31 -5.44
CA GLY A 191 -14.10 -2.25 -4.83
C GLY A 191 -13.42 -0.90 -5.10
N PHE A 192 -12.26 -0.67 -4.48
CA PHE A 192 -11.38 0.45 -4.83
C PHE A 192 -10.49 0.04 -5.99
N ASN A 193 -10.99 0.21 -7.21
CA ASN A 193 -10.35 -0.35 -8.40
C ASN A 193 -9.47 0.67 -9.11
N TYR A 194 -8.37 0.19 -9.66
CA TYR A 194 -7.45 0.97 -10.48
C TYR A 194 -7.17 0.23 -11.79
N THR A 195 -7.19 0.97 -12.90
CA THR A 195 -6.83 0.44 -14.22
C THR A 195 -5.82 1.36 -14.88
N TYR A 196 -4.67 0.81 -15.25
CA TYR A 196 -3.68 1.45 -16.09
C TYR A 196 -3.80 0.93 -17.52
N MET A 197 -3.87 1.83 -18.51
CA MET A 197 -3.89 1.50 -19.93
C MET A 197 -2.79 2.25 -20.68
N HIS A 198 -1.97 1.53 -21.44
CA HIS A 198 -0.98 2.12 -22.34
C HIS A 198 -0.83 1.26 -23.58
N ASP A 199 -0.95 1.87 -24.77
CA ASP A 199 -0.78 1.18 -26.07
C ASP A 199 -1.61 -0.10 -26.24
N GLY A 200 -2.81 -0.14 -25.62
CA GLY A 200 -3.71 -1.28 -25.62
C GLY A 200 -3.40 -2.37 -24.60
N GLU A 201 -2.28 -2.26 -23.87
CA GLU A 201 -2.00 -3.08 -22.70
C GLU A 201 -2.76 -2.53 -21.49
N VAL A 202 -3.45 -3.43 -20.77
CA VAL A 202 -4.23 -3.11 -19.58
C VAL A 202 -3.62 -3.83 -18.38
N LYS A 203 -3.32 -3.07 -17.32
CA LYS A 203 -2.95 -3.60 -16.01
C LYS A 203 -3.99 -3.17 -15.00
N THR A 204 -4.56 -4.13 -14.27
CA THR A 204 -5.54 -3.87 -13.21
C THR A 204 -4.89 -3.95 -11.84
N GLY A 205 -5.45 -3.19 -10.92
CA GLY A 205 -4.97 -3.06 -9.56
C GLY A 205 -6.06 -2.51 -8.64
N SER A 206 -5.64 -2.11 -7.46
CA SER A 206 -6.48 -1.43 -6.49
C SER A 206 -5.81 -0.16 -6.00
N PHE A 207 -6.56 0.70 -5.33
CA PHE A 207 -6.01 1.89 -4.69
C PHE A 207 -6.45 2.04 -3.23
N THR A 208 -5.71 2.85 -2.49
CA THR A 208 -6.10 3.30 -1.16
C THR A 208 -5.90 4.80 -1.09
N LEU A 209 -6.94 5.53 -0.67
CA LEU A 209 -6.89 6.96 -0.42
C LEU A 209 -6.96 7.22 1.08
N ASP A 210 -5.86 7.68 1.66
CA ASP A 210 -5.75 8.05 3.07
C ASP A 210 -5.75 9.58 3.17
N LEU A 211 -6.90 10.14 3.54
CA LEU A 211 -7.10 11.59 3.63
C LEU A 211 -6.41 12.20 4.85
N ASP A 212 -6.21 11.44 5.93
CA ASP A 212 -5.51 11.94 7.11
C ASP A 212 -4.01 12.10 6.83
N LYS A 213 -3.44 11.12 6.13
CA LYS A 213 -2.03 11.15 5.72
C LYS A 213 -1.80 11.87 4.39
N GLN A 214 -2.87 12.28 3.70
CA GLN A 214 -2.83 12.86 2.36
C GLN A 214 -2.01 11.98 1.41
N THR A 215 -2.34 10.70 1.32
CA THR A 215 -1.61 9.74 0.48
C THR A 215 -2.54 8.90 -0.38
N LEU A 216 -2.11 8.66 -1.62
CA LEU A 216 -2.72 7.73 -2.55
C LEU A 216 -1.76 6.56 -2.76
N SER A 217 -2.21 5.33 -2.52
CA SER A 217 -1.44 4.12 -2.82
C SER A 217 -2.07 3.40 -4.00
N ILE A 218 -1.26 2.91 -4.94
CA ILE A 218 -1.67 2.08 -6.07
C ILE A 218 -1.00 0.71 -5.93
N ASN A 219 -1.78 -0.36 -5.99
CA ASN A 219 -1.34 -1.74 -5.81
C ASN A 219 -1.64 -2.57 -7.07
N GLY A 220 -0.70 -3.41 -7.51
CA GLY A 220 -0.90 -4.34 -8.63
C GLY A 220 -0.69 -3.73 -10.03
N ALA A 221 -0.53 -2.41 -10.14
CA ALA A 221 -0.20 -1.72 -11.38
C ALA A 221 0.67 -0.48 -11.13
N ASP A 222 1.26 0.05 -12.20
CA ASP A 222 2.14 1.22 -12.16
C ASP A 222 1.35 2.53 -12.28
N LEU A 223 1.93 3.63 -11.80
CA LEU A 223 1.47 4.98 -12.11
C LEU A 223 1.89 5.35 -13.55
N VAL A 224 1.07 6.13 -14.24
CA VAL A 224 1.44 6.76 -15.51
C VAL A 224 2.68 7.65 -15.33
N GLY A 225 3.70 7.46 -16.17
CA GLY A 225 5.00 8.10 -16.07
C GLY A 225 6.04 7.34 -15.24
N ALA A 226 5.68 6.17 -14.67
CA ALA A 226 6.63 5.33 -13.93
C ALA A 226 7.43 4.37 -14.85
N TYR A 227 7.11 4.30 -16.15
CA TYR A 227 7.75 3.41 -17.12
C TYR A 227 8.77 4.13 -18.01
N GLY A 228 9.94 3.50 -18.24
CA GLY A 228 10.80 3.81 -19.39
C GLY A 228 11.84 4.93 -19.24
N THR A 229 12.09 5.48 -18.05
CA THR A 229 13.16 6.47 -17.83
C THR A 229 14.07 6.03 -16.66
N TYR A 230 14.96 6.92 -16.16
CA TYR A 230 15.89 6.73 -15.03
C TYR A 230 15.25 6.25 -13.69
N LEU A 231 14.01 5.79 -13.71
CA LEU A 231 13.03 5.88 -12.63
C LEU A 231 12.37 4.54 -12.28
N ASP A 232 13.12 3.44 -12.35
CA ASP A 232 12.72 2.18 -11.69
C ASP A 232 12.37 2.40 -10.21
N ASN A 233 12.94 3.45 -9.60
CA ASN A 233 12.66 3.86 -8.23
C ASN A 233 11.25 4.45 -8.03
N THR A 234 10.53 4.84 -9.09
CA THR A 234 9.17 5.44 -8.98
C THR A 234 8.03 4.44 -9.27
N LYS A 235 8.37 3.16 -9.45
CA LYS A 235 7.43 2.09 -9.79
C LYS A 235 6.47 1.78 -8.64
N GLY A 236 5.20 2.09 -8.89
CA GLY A 236 4.07 1.75 -8.01
C GLY A 236 4.21 2.29 -6.59
N GLY A 237 3.21 1.97 -5.77
CA GLY A 237 3.27 2.22 -4.34
C GLY A 237 2.55 3.47 -3.90
N LYS A 238 3.14 4.16 -2.91
CA LYS A 238 2.51 5.21 -2.13
C LYS A 238 3.00 6.59 -2.57
N TYR A 239 2.06 7.46 -2.89
CA TYR A 239 2.26 8.83 -3.35
C TYR A 239 1.66 9.80 -2.33
N GLU A 240 2.32 10.93 -2.12
CA GLU A 240 1.72 12.06 -1.41
C GLU A 240 0.75 12.78 -2.34
N LEU A 241 -0.45 13.04 -1.83
CA LEU A 241 -1.49 13.80 -2.49
C LEU A 241 -1.26 15.29 -2.22
N LYS A 242 -0.73 16.01 -3.22
CA LYS A 242 -0.51 17.46 -3.09
C LYS A 242 -1.75 18.27 -3.49
N LYS A 243 -2.54 17.74 -4.43
CA LYS A 243 -3.83 18.30 -4.82
C LYS A 243 -4.75 17.21 -5.35
N LEU A 244 -6.03 17.31 -4.99
CA LEU A 244 -7.12 16.57 -5.59
C LEU A 244 -8.31 17.51 -5.74
N SER A 245 -8.85 17.59 -6.94
CA SER A 245 -9.99 18.42 -7.31
C SER A 245 -10.72 17.77 -8.50
N ASP A 246 -11.78 18.40 -8.98
CA ASP A 246 -12.53 17.85 -10.12
C ASP A 246 -11.73 17.86 -11.43
N ASP A 247 -10.76 18.76 -11.57
CA ASP A 247 -10.00 19.05 -12.79
C ASP A 247 -8.50 18.71 -12.67
N GLU A 248 -7.99 18.52 -11.46
CA GLU A 248 -6.55 18.37 -11.24
C GLU A 248 -6.19 17.40 -10.11
N LEU A 249 -5.24 16.52 -10.40
CA LEU A 249 -4.60 15.58 -9.48
C LEU A 249 -3.09 15.82 -9.52
N ILE A 250 -2.49 16.16 -8.36
CA ILE A 250 -1.05 16.33 -8.22
C ILE A 250 -0.52 15.31 -7.21
N LEU A 251 0.39 14.47 -7.69
CA LEU A 251 1.04 13.45 -6.91
C LEU A 251 2.53 13.76 -6.74
N PHE A 252 3.07 13.41 -5.58
CA PHE A 252 4.48 13.59 -5.27
C PHE A 252 5.06 12.35 -4.61
N GLN A 253 6.35 12.08 -4.87
CA GLN A 253 7.07 10.99 -4.25
C GLN A 253 8.56 11.30 -4.15
N THR A 254 9.21 10.83 -3.08
CA THR A 254 10.66 10.95 -2.90
C THR A 254 11.36 9.60 -3.00
N HIS A 255 12.41 9.53 -3.81
CA HIS A 255 13.32 8.38 -3.91
C HIS A 255 14.78 8.86 -4.00
N GLY A 256 15.23 9.59 -2.98
CA GLY A 256 16.47 10.36 -3.01
C GLY A 256 16.31 11.71 -3.74
N GLU A 257 15.50 11.72 -4.79
CA GLU A 257 15.05 12.92 -5.52
C GLU A 257 13.52 13.07 -5.41
N GLY A 258 13.00 14.29 -5.59
CA GLY A 258 11.58 14.60 -5.53
C GLY A 258 10.95 14.60 -6.92
N PHE A 259 9.93 13.77 -7.12
CA PHE A 259 9.20 13.64 -8.39
C PHE A 259 7.77 14.10 -8.22
N CYS A 260 7.26 14.85 -9.20
CA CYS A 260 5.91 15.38 -9.22
C CYS A 260 5.23 15.03 -10.54
N TRP A 261 3.98 14.57 -10.45
CA TRP A 261 3.11 14.27 -11.59
C TRP A 261 1.86 15.10 -11.50
N ILE A 262 1.43 15.66 -12.63
CA ILE A 262 0.19 16.42 -12.75
C ILE A 262 -0.70 15.77 -13.79
N PHE A 263 -1.88 15.40 -13.34
CA PHE A 263 -2.91 14.79 -14.16
C PHE A 263 -4.15 15.67 -14.20
N LYS A 264 -4.93 15.48 -15.27
CA LYS A 264 -6.26 16.04 -15.46
C LYS A 264 -7.24 14.93 -15.85
N PRO A 265 -8.55 15.11 -15.65
CA PRO A 265 -9.54 14.19 -16.21
C PRO A 265 -9.41 14.13 -17.73
N LYS A 266 -9.58 12.94 -18.29
CA LYS A 266 -9.64 12.75 -19.74
C LYS A 266 -10.79 13.57 -20.32
N GLY A 267 -10.50 14.37 -21.34
CA GLY A 267 -11.47 15.27 -21.98
C GLY A 267 -11.59 16.66 -21.33
N HIS A 268 -10.92 16.92 -20.20
CA HIS A 268 -10.71 18.28 -19.70
C HIS A 268 -9.67 19.00 -20.57
N ASP A 269 -9.87 20.28 -20.87
CA ASP A 269 -8.94 21.16 -21.59
C ASP A 269 -8.73 22.41 -20.75
N TYR A 270 -7.48 22.83 -20.59
CA TYR A 270 -7.12 24.03 -19.83
C TYR A 270 -7.17 25.33 -20.67
N ASN A 271 -7.38 25.23 -21.99
CA ASN A 271 -7.41 26.35 -22.93
C ASN A 271 -8.79 27.00 -23.11
#